data_AF-A0A3M1U9D6-F1
#
_entry.id   AF-A0A3M1U9D6-F1
#
_cell.length_a   1.000
_cell.length_b   1.000
_cell.length_c   1.000
_cell.angle_alpha   90.00
_cell.angle_beta   90.00
_cell.angle_gamma   90.00
#
_symmetry.space_group_name_H-M   'P 1'
#
loop_
_entity.id
_entity.type
_entity.pdbx_description
1 polymer ?
#
loop_
_entity_poly.entity_id
_entity_poly.type
_entity_poly.pdbx_seq_one_letter_code
_entity_poly.pdbx_strand_id
1 'polypeptide(L)' 'MNDLQNPLPAAYSASQCSNCVHKKEIRNQRGSRFWLCLKSREVPAWPKYPRQPVKQCRYVEEENPLT' A
#
# COMPACT_ATOMS: atom_id res chain seq x y z
N MET A 1 8.14 -12.01 -19.95
CA MET A 1 7.17 -10.98 -19.52
C MET A 1 6.06 -11.69 -18.77
N ASN A 2 6.20 -11.88 -17.47
CA ASN A 2 5.10 -12.34 -16.61
C ASN A 2 5.32 -11.80 -15.20
N ASP A 3 5.12 -10.50 -15.04
CA ASP A 3 5.28 -9.77 -13.76
C ASP A 3 4.15 -10.05 -12.75
N LEU A 4 3.31 -11.05 -13.02
CA LEU A 4 2.08 -11.37 -12.28
C LEU A 4 2.29 -12.37 -11.12
N GLN A 5 3.50 -12.89 -10.91
CA GLN A 5 3.72 -14.00 -9.94
C GLN A 5 4.68 -13.69 -8.79
N ASN A 6 5.19 -12.47 -8.66
CA ASN A 6 6.10 -12.16 -7.55
C ASN A 6 5.32 -11.64 -6.33
N PRO A 7 5.19 -12.42 -5.24
CA PRO A 7 4.41 -12.03 -4.07
C PRO A 7 4.99 -10.78 -3.42
N LEU A 8 4.14 -9.94 -2.85
CA LEU A 8 4.59 -8.80 -2.07
C LEU A 8 5.55 -9.27 -0.95
N PRO A 9 6.61 -8.49 -0.64
CA PRO A 9 7.48 -8.83 0.48
C PRO A 9 6.65 -8.96 1.78
N ALA A 10 7.08 -9.82 2.70
CA ALA A 10 6.32 -10.11 3.93
C ALA A 10 5.91 -8.86 4.74
N ALA A 11 6.76 -7.81 4.74
CA ALA A 11 6.47 -6.53 5.37
C ALA A 11 5.23 -5.83 4.80
N TYR A 12 4.97 -5.98 3.51
CA TYR A 12 3.79 -5.41 2.85
C TYR A 12 2.56 -6.26 3.19
N SER A 13 2.63 -7.58 3.07
CA SER A 13 1.50 -8.46 3.41
C SER A 13 1.05 -8.34 4.88
N ALA A 14 1.99 -8.11 5.80
CA ALA A 14 1.72 -7.94 7.24
C ALA A 14 1.39 -6.50 7.67
N SER A 15 1.08 -5.61 6.72
CA SER A 15 0.73 -4.21 6.95
C SER A 15 -0.78 -4.03 7.03
N GLN A 16 -1.27 -3.15 7.91
CA GLN A 16 -2.70 -2.78 7.93
C GLN A 16 -3.15 -2.13 6.62
N CYS A 17 -2.21 -1.62 5.82
CA CYS A 17 -2.53 -1.05 4.52
C CYS A 17 -2.71 -2.10 3.40
N SER A 18 -2.58 -3.40 3.69
CA SER A 18 -2.61 -4.46 2.67
C SER A 18 -3.91 -4.52 1.88
N ASN A 19 -5.05 -4.28 2.51
CA ASN A 19 -6.38 -4.25 1.88
C ASN A 19 -7.01 -2.85 1.92
N CYS A 20 -6.20 -1.81 2.13
CA CYS A 20 -6.70 -0.45 2.26
C CYS A 20 -7.04 0.16 0.89
N VAL A 21 -8.22 0.75 0.73
CA VAL A 21 -8.66 1.41 -0.53
C VAL A 21 -7.79 2.61 -0.90
N HIS A 22 -7.13 3.23 0.08
CA HIS A 22 -6.22 4.35 -0.17
C HIS A 22 -4.83 3.91 -0.67
N LYS A 23 -4.53 2.60 -0.70
CA LYS A 23 -3.24 2.09 -1.17
C LYS A 23 -3.21 2.08 -2.69
N LYS A 24 -2.17 2.68 -3.28
CA LYS A 24 -1.79 2.46 -4.69
C LYS A 24 -0.43 1.79 -4.76
N GLU A 25 -0.35 0.62 -5.39
CA GLU A 25 0.94 -0.03 -5.66
C GLU A 25 1.64 0.66 -6.85
N ILE A 26 2.92 0.99 -6.65
CA ILE A 26 3.79 1.54 -7.69
C ILE A 26 4.90 0.52 -7.95
N ARG A 27 5.12 0.23 -9.24
CA ARG A 27 6.15 -0.69 -9.73
C ARG A 27 7.10 0.08 -10.63
N ASN A 28 8.41 -0.15 -10.49
CA ASN A 28 9.41 0.40 -11.42
C ASN A 28 9.96 -0.70 -12.34
N GLN A 29 10.66 -0.27 -13.39
CA GLN A 29 11.27 -1.17 -14.39
C GLN A 29 12.40 -2.04 -13.81
N ARG A 30 12.93 -1.70 -12.63
CA ARG A 30 13.95 -2.46 -11.90
C ARG A 30 13.35 -3.48 -10.92
N GLY A 31 12.03 -3.68 -10.95
CA GLY A 31 11.32 -4.65 -10.11
C GLY A 31 11.05 -4.20 -8.67
N SER A 32 11.38 -2.95 -8.29
CA SER A 32 11.01 -2.43 -6.97
C SER A 32 9.52 -2.17 -6.90
N ARG A 33 8.93 -2.51 -5.75
CA ARG A 33 7.51 -2.29 -5.43
C ARG A 33 7.41 -1.43 -4.17
N PHE A 34 6.54 -0.43 -4.19
CA PHE A 34 6.24 0.39 -3.02
C PHE A 34 4.78 0.86 -3.04
N TRP A 35 4.26 1.22 -1.88
CA TRP A 35 2.89 1.70 -1.74
C TRP A 35 2.86 3.21 -1.56
N LEU A 36 2.02 3.85 -2.36
CA LEU A 36 1.61 5.23 -2.17
C LEU A 36 0.31 5.25 -1.36
N CYS A 37 0.25 6.10 -0.33
CA CYS A 37 -0.98 6.36 0.42
C CYS A 37 -1.70 7.55 -0.22
N LEU A 38 -2.86 7.32 -0.83
CA LEU A 38 -3.65 8.37 -1.48
C LEU A 38 -4.15 9.41 -0.47
N LYS A 39 -4.31 9.04 0.80
CA LYS A 39 -4.70 9.95 1.88
C LYS A 39 -3.70 11.09 2.11
N SER A 40 -2.43 10.90 1.74
CA SER A 40 -1.41 11.97 1.82
C SER A 40 -1.70 13.17 0.90
N ARG A 41 -2.65 13.04 -0.03
CA ARG A 41 -3.09 14.14 -0.91
C ARG A 41 -4.08 15.07 -0.18
N GLU A 42 -4.81 14.54 0.78
CA GLU A 42 -5.82 15.26 1.56
C GLU A 42 -5.27 15.72 2.91
N VAL A 43 -4.33 14.95 3.47
CA VAL A 43 -3.72 15.21 4.79
C VAL A 43 -2.24 15.49 4.59
N PRO A 44 -1.80 16.78 4.53
CA PRO A 44 -0.43 17.15 4.17
C PRO A 44 0.66 16.57 5.08
N ALA A 45 0.36 16.35 6.37
CA ALA A 45 1.29 15.76 7.32
C ALA A 45 1.38 14.22 7.23
N TRP A 46 0.50 13.58 6.42
CA TRP A 46 0.47 12.13 6.30
C TRP A 46 1.52 11.63 5.29
N PRO A 47 2.30 10.58 5.60
CA PRO A 47 3.37 10.14 4.72
C PRO A 47 2.84 9.62 3.38
N LYS A 48 3.34 10.18 2.27
CA LYS A 48 3.04 9.73 0.91
C LYS A 48 3.47 8.29 0.64
N TYR A 49 4.63 7.91 1.17
CA TYR A 49 5.21 6.57 1.05
C TYR A 49 5.52 6.03 2.45
N PRO A 50 4.53 5.46 3.16
CA PRO A 50 4.72 4.98 4.52
C PRO A 50 5.70 3.80 4.55
N ARG A 51 6.60 3.78 5.54
CA ARG A 51 7.50 2.65 5.80
C ARG A 51 6.67 1.40 6.13
N GLN A 52 7.05 0.26 5.58
CA GLN A 52 6.35 -1.01 5.79
C GLN A 52 7.10 -1.91 6.79
N PRO A 53 6.38 -2.70 7.60
CA PRO A 53 4.92 -2.76 7.71
C PRO A 53 4.34 -1.53 8.44
N VAL A 54 3.18 -1.03 7.99
CA VAL A 54 2.39 -0.10 8.80
C VAL A 54 1.60 -0.93 9.81
N LYS A 55 2.00 -0.84 11.08
CA LYS A 55 1.35 -1.59 12.17
C LYS A 55 0.04 -0.96 12.64
N GLN A 56 -0.05 0.37 12.56
CA GLN A 56 -1.23 1.14 12.93
C GLN A 56 -1.41 2.29 11.94
N CYS A 57 -2.56 2.34 11.26
CA CYS A 57 -2.91 3.41 10.34
C CYS A 57 -4.21 4.06 10.80
N ARG A 58 -4.20 5.38 11.06
CA ARG A 58 -5.39 6.12 11.49
C ARG A 58 -6.45 6.23 10.38
N TYR A 59 -6.04 6.13 9.13
CA TYR A 59 -6.89 6.29 7.95
C TYR A 59 -6.95 5.00 7.14
N VAL A 60 -6.87 3.83 7.78
CA VAL A 60 -7.16 2.58 7.09
C VAL A 60 -8.65 2.52 6.76
N GLU A 61 -8.96 2.13 5.53
CA GLU A 61 -10.33 1.86 5.09
C GLU A 61 -10.26 0.60 4.23
N GLU A 62 -10.87 -0.47 4.70
CA GLU A 62 -10.86 -1.76 4.02
C GLU A 62 -11.78 -1.71 2.80
N GLU A 63 -11.34 -2.32 1.70
CA GLU A 63 -12.20 -2.53 0.54
C GLU A 63 -13.36 -3.45 0.96
N ASN A 64 -14.59 -2.94 0.93
CA ASN A 64 -15.76 -3.76 1.25
C ASN A 64 -15.95 -4.81 0.15
N PRO A 65 -15.84 -6.12 0.45
CA PRO A 65 -15.93 -7.16 -0.57
C PRO A 65 -17.36 -7.43 -1.06
N LEU A 66 -18.38 -6.70 -0.56
CA LEU A 66 -19.81 -6.91 -0.87
C LEU A 66 -20.45 -5.85 -1.78
N THR A 67 -19.66 -4.99 -2.41
CA THR A 67 -20.09 -4.08 -3.50
C THR A 67 -19.65 -4.61 -4.86
#